data_AF-A0A9D5Q3Q8-F1
#
_entry.id   AF-A0A9D5Q3Q8-F1
#
_cell.length_a   1.000
_cell.length_b   1.000
_cell.length_c   1.000
_cell.angle_alpha   90.00
_cell.angle_beta   90.00
_cell.angle_gamma   90.00
#
_symmetry.space_group_name_H-M   'P 1'
#
loop_
_entity.id
_entity.type
_entity.pdbx_description
1 polymer ?
#
loop_
_entity_poly.entity_id
_entity_poly.type
_entity_poly.pdbx_seq_one_letter_code
_entity_poly.pdbx_strand_id
1 'polypeptide(L)'
;MKARLISLVTALATFAASMMPMAAAALDTEAISPGDLVKCASTSAVYYFGPDGRRYVFPNEKTYFTWYDNFDTVKTISDGRCSTLPLGRSNVTYKPGVKMVKITTDPRTYAVERGGILRHVTSQELAETLYGINWKDTIDDVPDAFFSNYQVGTAIENSQQYVPADVQTATATILEDKSFDDTIATVSIGTKDNGFVPLTMTVKKNTKVTWVNRDITDHSVVSANFDSGLIAPNEDYSYTFRDTGSFSYSDPIFPSMTGVINVVE
;
A
#
# COMPACT_ATOMS: atom_id res chain seq x y z
N MET A 1 -23.72 -85.63 -2.44
CA MET A 1 -22.91 -85.35 -3.65
C MET A 1 -23.66 -84.32 -4.48
N LYS A 2 -23.00 -83.21 -4.81
CA LYS A 2 -23.41 -82.06 -5.67
C LYS A 2 -24.38 -81.02 -5.07
N ALA A 3 -23.87 -79.80 -5.05
CA ALA A 3 -24.30 -78.63 -4.31
C ALA A 3 -25.28 -77.76 -5.10
N ARG A 4 -26.07 -76.96 -4.37
CA ARG A 4 -27.00 -75.94 -4.87
C ARG A 4 -26.21 -74.71 -5.36
N LEU A 5 -26.39 -74.33 -6.62
CA LEU A 5 -25.98 -73.01 -7.14
C LEU A 5 -27.06 -71.99 -6.80
N ILE A 6 -26.76 -71.05 -5.91
CA ILE A 6 -27.51 -69.80 -5.73
C ILE A 6 -26.66 -68.72 -6.39
N SER A 7 -27.15 -68.16 -7.51
CA SER A 7 -26.52 -67.02 -8.17
C SER A 7 -26.70 -65.78 -7.30
N LEU A 8 -25.61 -65.27 -6.75
CA LEU A 8 -25.55 -63.99 -6.06
C LEU A 8 -25.13 -62.93 -7.08
N VAL A 9 -26.04 -62.02 -7.42
CA VAL A 9 -25.77 -60.85 -8.25
C VAL A 9 -25.00 -59.84 -7.40
N THR A 10 -23.71 -59.67 -7.68
CA THR A 10 -22.86 -58.63 -7.10
C THR A 10 -23.18 -57.27 -7.74
N ALA A 11 -23.78 -56.37 -6.97
CA ALA A 11 -23.94 -54.97 -7.35
C ALA A 11 -22.57 -54.28 -7.30
N LEU A 12 -22.12 -53.80 -8.47
CA LEU A 12 -20.89 -53.03 -8.65
C LEU A 12 -21.15 -51.58 -8.20
N ALA A 13 -20.64 -51.17 -7.05
CA ALA A 13 -20.67 -49.77 -6.63
C ALA A 13 -19.57 -48.99 -7.37
N THR A 14 -19.95 -48.23 -8.40
CA THR A 14 -19.05 -47.28 -9.06
C THR A 14 -18.82 -46.08 -8.15
N PHE A 15 -17.61 -45.98 -7.60
CA PHE A 15 -17.16 -44.79 -6.87
C PHE A 15 -16.82 -43.71 -7.90
N ALA A 16 -17.78 -42.84 -8.21
CA ALA A 16 -17.52 -41.64 -8.98
C ALA A 16 -16.76 -40.65 -8.08
N ALA A 17 -15.43 -40.64 -8.18
CA ALA A 17 -14.61 -39.58 -7.61
C ALA A 17 -14.97 -38.29 -8.36
N SER A 18 -15.82 -37.46 -7.75
CA SER A 18 -16.02 -36.09 -8.20
C SER A 18 -14.71 -35.34 -7.99
N MET A 19 -13.88 -35.30 -9.03
CA MET A 19 -12.81 -34.32 -9.12
C MET A 19 -13.47 -32.95 -9.15
N MET A 20 -13.57 -32.31 -7.99
CA MET A 20 -13.70 -30.86 -7.96
C MET A 20 -12.55 -30.31 -8.81
N PRO A 21 -12.81 -29.38 -9.74
CA PRO A 21 -11.72 -28.66 -10.35
C PRO A 21 -10.97 -28.01 -9.18
N MET A 22 -9.69 -28.38 -8.99
CA MET A 22 -8.78 -27.48 -8.30
C MET A 22 -8.92 -26.17 -9.07
N ALA A 23 -9.53 -25.18 -8.44
CA ALA A 23 -9.31 -23.81 -8.87
C ALA A 23 -7.79 -23.68 -8.83
N ALA A 24 -7.17 -23.68 -10.01
CA ALA A 24 -5.80 -23.23 -10.14
C ALA A 24 -5.74 -21.93 -9.35
N ALA A 25 -4.87 -21.87 -8.34
CA ALA A 25 -4.65 -20.66 -7.56
C ALA A 25 -4.54 -19.51 -8.56
N ALA A 26 -5.53 -18.63 -8.55
CA ALA A 26 -5.64 -17.57 -9.52
C ALA A 26 -4.42 -16.67 -9.33
N LEU A 27 -3.47 -16.84 -10.26
CA LEU A 27 -2.27 -16.06 -10.56
C LEU A 27 -2.04 -14.84 -9.65
N ASP A 28 -1.19 -15.01 -8.65
CA ASP A 28 -0.62 -13.95 -7.81
C ASP A 28 0.41 -13.10 -8.59
N THR A 29 -0.01 -12.60 -9.75
CA THR A 29 0.86 -12.00 -10.78
C THR A 29 0.74 -10.49 -10.87
N GLU A 30 -0.17 -9.88 -10.10
CA GLU A 30 -0.35 -8.44 -10.16
C GLU A 30 0.88 -7.77 -9.51
N ALA A 31 1.72 -7.18 -10.37
CA ALA A 31 2.88 -6.43 -9.97
C ALA A 31 2.42 -5.15 -9.28
N ILE A 32 2.93 -4.95 -8.07
CA ILE A 32 2.74 -3.71 -7.31
C ILE A 32 4.06 -2.94 -7.32
N SER A 33 3.97 -1.62 -7.26
CA SER A 33 5.08 -0.69 -7.21
C SER A 33 4.70 0.47 -6.28
N PRO A 34 5.68 1.11 -5.63
CA PRO A 34 5.42 2.30 -4.83
C PRO A 34 4.56 3.32 -5.59
N GLY A 35 3.50 3.82 -4.96
CA GLY A 35 2.49 4.65 -5.61
C GLY A 35 1.17 3.94 -5.89
N ASP A 36 1.18 2.61 -5.98
CA ASP A 36 -0.02 1.84 -6.27
C ASP A 36 -1.04 1.86 -5.12
N LEU A 37 -2.30 1.69 -5.49
CA LEU A 37 -3.37 1.35 -4.57
C LEU A 37 -3.55 -0.16 -4.55
N VAL A 38 -3.64 -0.73 -3.35
CA VAL A 38 -3.76 -2.18 -3.16
C VAL A 38 -4.87 -2.53 -2.18
N LYS A 39 -5.50 -3.68 -2.37
CA LYS A 39 -6.37 -4.33 -1.36
C LYS A 39 -5.99 -5.80 -1.22
N CYS A 40 -6.19 -6.37 -0.03
CA CYS A 40 -6.01 -7.81 0.15
C CYS A 40 -7.20 -8.56 -0.46
N ALA A 41 -6.98 -9.77 -0.99
CA ALA A 41 -8.02 -10.56 -1.63
C ALA A 41 -9.25 -10.82 -0.74
N SER A 42 -9.04 -11.04 0.57
CA SER A 42 -10.11 -11.34 1.53
C SER A 42 -10.80 -10.11 2.13
N THR A 43 -10.32 -8.88 1.86
CA THR A 43 -10.82 -7.66 2.52
C THR A 43 -11.15 -6.55 1.53
N SER A 44 -11.97 -5.59 1.96
CA SER A 44 -12.35 -4.41 1.16
C SER A 44 -11.52 -3.16 1.48
N ALA A 45 -10.66 -3.21 2.49
CA ALA A 45 -9.84 -2.07 2.86
C ALA A 45 -8.81 -1.78 1.76
N VAL A 46 -8.79 -0.53 1.30
CA VAL A 46 -7.82 -0.03 0.32
C VAL A 46 -6.64 0.58 1.07
N TYR A 47 -5.45 0.37 0.54
CA TYR A 47 -4.20 0.90 1.05
C TYR A 47 -3.40 1.56 -0.06
N TYR A 48 -2.66 2.59 0.30
CA TYR A 48 -1.61 3.16 -0.54
C TYR A 48 -0.29 2.42 -0.27
N PHE A 49 0.38 1.92 -1.31
CA PHE A 49 1.66 1.22 -1.17
C PHE A 49 2.84 2.20 -1.27
N GLY A 50 3.58 2.35 -0.17
CA GLY A 50 4.71 3.28 -0.05
C GLY A 50 6.05 2.67 -0.48
N PRO A 51 7.04 3.51 -0.85
CA PRO A 51 8.39 3.07 -1.22
C PRO A 51 9.14 2.42 -0.07
N ASP A 52 8.74 2.69 1.17
CA ASP A 52 9.28 2.07 2.38
C ASP A 52 8.77 0.65 2.63
N GLY A 53 8.07 0.05 1.67
CA GLY A 53 7.55 -1.31 1.73
C GLY A 53 6.32 -1.45 2.63
N ARG A 54 5.66 -0.33 2.98
CA ARG A 54 4.49 -0.31 3.87
C ARG A 54 3.21 0.00 3.12
N ARG A 55 2.10 -0.43 3.70
CA ARG A 55 0.75 -0.11 3.24
C ARG A 55 0.07 0.91 4.16
N TYR A 56 -0.40 2.00 3.61
CA TYR A 56 -0.97 3.14 4.32
C TYR A 56 -2.48 3.12 4.21
N VAL A 57 -3.17 3.12 5.35
CA VAL A 57 -4.61 2.93 5.42
C VAL A 57 -5.33 4.21 5.00
N PHE A 58 -6.39 4.10 4.20
CA PHE A 58 -7.38 5.16 4.06
C PHE A 58 -8.41 5.02 5.20
N PRO A 59 -8.55 6.01 6.11
CA PRO A 59 -9.45 5.89 7.26
C PRO A 59 -10.92 5.68 6.89
N ASN A 60 -11.34 6.29 5.77
CA ASN A 60 -12.68 6.15 5.23
C ASN A 60 -12.69 6.53 3.74
N GLU A 61 -13.83 6.28 3.11
CA GLU A 61 -14.09 6.53 1.70
C GLU A 61 -14.00 8.03 1.33
N LYS A 62 -14.41 8.94 2.24
CA LYS A 62 -14.30 10.39 1.98
C LYS A 62 -12.85 10.84 1.85
N THR A 63 -11.95 10.34 2.72
CA THR A 63 -10.51 10.58 2.57
C THR A 63 -10.02 10.05 1.22
N TYR A 64 -10.40 8.83 0.85
CA TYR A 64 -10.01 8.23 -0.43
C TYR A 64 -10.41 9.09 -1.63
N PHE A 65 -11.67 9.56 -1.67
CA PHE A 65 -12.19 10.36 -2.78
C PHE A 65 -11.65 11.80 -2.84
N THR A 66 -10.87 12.23 -1.85
CA THR A 66 -10.07 13.46 -2.02
C THR A 66 -8.81 13.24 -2.86
N TRP A 67 -8.36 11.99 -3.01
CA TRP A 67 -7.15 11.62 -3.73
C TRP A 67 -7.42 11.00 -5.11
N TYR A 68 -8.48 10.21 -5.23
CA TYR A 68 -8.80 9.43 -6.43
C TYR A 68 -10.29 9.54 -6.75
N ASP A 69 -10.67 9.47 -8.02
CA ASP A 69 -12.07 9.65 -8.45
C ASP A 69 -12.90 8.37 -8.29
N ASN A 70 -12.27 7.20 -8.37
CA ASN A 70 -12.89 5.88 -8.33
C ASN A 70 -11.88 4.81 -7.91
N PHE A 71 -12.31 3.56 -7.83
CA PHE A 71 -11.48 2.41 -7.43
C PHE A 71 -10.83 1.65 -8.60
N ASP A 72 -10.86 2.17 -9.82
CA ASP A 72 -10.46 1.42 -11.03
C ASP A 72 -8.98 1.06 -11.04
N THR A 73 -8.14 1.83 -10.33
CA THR A 73 -6.70 1.61 -10.23
C THR A 73 -6.28 0.78 -9.02
N VAL A 74 -7.24 0.27 -8.22
CA VAL A 74 -6.95 -0.55 -7.04
C VAL A 74 -6.61 -1.97 -7.45
N LYS A 75 -5.38 -2.37 -7.18
CA LYS A 75 -4.83 -3.71 -7.43
C LYS A 75 -5.24 -4.68 -6.32
N THR A 76 -5.54 -5.92 -6.66
CA THR A 76 -5.84 -6.96 -5.66
C THR A 76 -4.65 -7.89 -5.50
N ILE A 77 -4.04 -7.91 -4.31
CA ILE A 77 -2.95 -8.82 -3.98
C ILE A 77 -3.43 -9.96 -3.09
N SER A 78 -2.75 -11.11 -3.16
CA SER A 78 -3.03 -12.23 -2.26
C SER A 78 -2.91 -11.81 -0.79
N ASP A 79 -3.65 -12.49 0.09
CA ASP A 79 -3.55 -12.24 1.53
C ASP A 79 -2.13 -12.55 2.06
N GLY A 80 -1.45 -13.53 1.44
CA GLY A 80 -0.06 -13.87 1.70
C GLY A 80 0.85 -12.66 1.48
N ARG A 81 0.86 -12.08 0.28
CA ARG A 81 1.62 -10.85 0.00
C ARG A 81 1.17 -9.69 0.88
N CYS A 82 -0.13 -9.52 1.09
CA CYS A 82 -0.66 -8.46 1.94
C CYS A 82 -0.10 -8.51 3.38
N SER A 83 0.07 -9.71 3.94
CA SER A 83 0.61 -9.91 5.30
C SER A 83 2.11 -9.56 5.43
N THR A 84 2.86 -9.64 4.32
CA THR A 84 4.29 -9.24 4.27
C THR A 84 4.48 -7.71 4.27
N LEU A 85 3.41 -6.94 4.05
CA LEU A 85 3.43 -5.48 4.00
C LEU A 85 2.96 -4.90 5.35
N PRO A 86 3.86 -4.37 6.20
CA PRO A 86 3.46 -3.76 7.44
C PRO A 86 2.65 -2.49 7.22
N LEU A 87 1.84 -2.12 8.22
CA LEU A 87 1.11 -0.85 8.18
C LEU A 87 2.08 0.34 8.26
N GLY A 88 1.71 1.42 7.55
CA GLY A 88 2.37 2.72 7.62
C GLY A 88 2.36 3.30 9.04
N ARG A 89 3.27 4.23 9.32
CA ARG A 89 3.36 4.90 10.64
C ARG A 89 2.18 5.82 10.95
N SER A 90 1.49 6.29 9.90
CA SER A 90 0.29 7.12 9.97
C SER A 90 -0.64 6.73 8.84
N ASN A 91 -1.94 7.03 8.98
CA ASN A 91 -2.91 6.80 7.90
C ASN A 91 -2.80 7.88 6.82
N VAL A 92 -3.39 7.64 5.65
CA VAL A 92 -3.60 8.67 4.64
C VAL A 92 -4.59 9.70 5.20
N THR A 93 -4.26 10.98 5.07
CA THR A 93 -5.13 12.10 5.48
C THR A 93 -5.85 12.69 4.26
N TYR A 94 -6.81 13.59 4.48
CA TYR A 94 -7.48 14.29 3.39
C TYR A 94 -6.45 14.99 2.50
N LYS A 95 -6.67 14.97 1.18
CA LYS A 95 -5.79 15.64 0.23
C LYS A 95 -5.70 17.14 0.54
N PRO A 96 -4.48 17.68 0.75
CA PRO A 96 -4.31 19.09 1.07
C PRO A 96 -4.98 20.01 0.06
N GLY A 97 -5.66 21.03 0.56
CA GLY A 97 -6.34 22.04 -0.27
C GLY A 97 -7.64 21.61 -0.94
N VAL A 98 -8.07 20.35 -0.88
CA VAL A 98 -9.28 19.89 -1.60
C VAL A 98 -10.57 20.16 -0.81
N LYS A 99 -10.56 19.85 0.49
CA LYS A 99 -11.72 19.99 1.38
C LYS A 99 -11.32 20.73 2.64
N MET A 100 -12.31 21.38 3.24
CA MET A 100 -12.23 21.76 4.64
C MET A 100 -12.71 20.59 5.50
N VAL A 101 -12.19 20.49 6.72
CA VAL A 101 -12.61 19.46 7.68
C VAL A 101 -13.00 20.06 9.02
N LYS A 102 -13.88 19.35 9.72
CA LYS A 102 -14.22 19.59 11.12
C LYS A 102 -14.02 18.33 11.93
N ILE A 103 -13.89 18.50 13.23
CA ILE A 103 -13.87 17.39 14.18
C ILE A 103 -15.18 17.46 14.93
N THR A 104 -15.83 16.33 15.17
CA THR A 104 -17.16 16.31 15.82
C THR A 104 -17.17 16.95 17.21
N THR A 105 -16.02 17.00 17.86
CA THR A 105 -15.82 17.59 19.20
C THR A 105 -15.24 19.00 19.19
N ASP A 106 -14.97 19.60 18.03
CA ASP A 106 -14.37 20.94 17.90
C ASP A 106 -15.18 21.81 16.93
N PRO A 107 -15.72 22.98 17.35
CA PRO A 107 -16.51 23.83 16.46
C PRO A 107 -15.69 24.48 15.33
N ARG A 108 -14.36 24.44 15.40
CA ARG A 108 -13.45 25.07 14.43
C ARG A 108 -13.45 24.35 13.09
N THR A 109 -13.32 25.13 12.01
CA THR A 109 -13.16 24.60 10.65
C THR A 109 -11.70 24.71 10.22
N TYR A 110 -11.16 23.64 9.65
CA TYR A 110 -9.76 23.54 9.28
C TYR A 110 -9.61 23.37 7.78
N ALA A 111 -8.63 24.07 7.21
CA ALA A 111 -8.06 23.69 5.93
C ALA A 111 -6.96 22.63 6.16
N VAL A 112 -6.81 21.71 5.22
CA VAL A 112 -5.79 20.65 5.30
C VAL A 112 -4.54 21.09 4.53
N GLU A 113 -3.42 21.14 5.21
CA GLU A 113 -2.09 21.44 4.69
C GLU A 113 -1.27 20.15 4.55
N ARG A 114 -0.21 20.19 3.73
CA ARG A 114 0.71 19.07 3.50
C ARG A 114 1.13 18.38 4.81
N GLY A 115 1.12 17.05 4.80
CA GLY A 115 1.53 16.22 5.93
C GLY A 115 0.45 16.02 6.99
N GLY A 116 -0.83 16.25 6.63
CA GLY A 116 -1.95 16.12 7.57
C GLY A 116 -2.00 17.23 8.62
N ILE A 117 -1.56 18.44 8.26
CA ILE A 117 -1.59 19.59 9.17
C ILE A 117 -2.95 20.29 9.04
N LEU A 118 -3.67 20.43 10.15
CA LEU A 118 -4.93 21.15 10.21
C LEU A 118 -4.69 22.60 10.59
N ARG A 119 -5.05 23.51 9.69
CA ARG A 119 -4.89 24.96 9.89
C ARG A 119 -6.27 25.61 10.06
N HIS A 120 -6.51 26.14 11.25
CA HIS A 120 -7.80 26.76 11.58
C HIS A 120 -8.05 27.98 10.70
N VAL A 121 -9.21 28.03 10.04
CA VAL A 121 -9.66 29.19 9.25
C VAL A 121 -10.48 30.10 10.16
N THR A 122 -9.96 31.29 10.45
CA THR A 122 -10.43 32.09 11.59
C THR A 122 -11.74 32.84 11.38
N SER A 123 -12.24 32.96 10.14
CA SER A 123 -13.49 33.66 9.85
C SER A 123 -14.27 33.04 8.68
N GLN A 124 -15.57 33.36 8.60
CA GLN A 124 -16.43 32.93 7.50
C GLN A 124 -16.01 33.58 6.18
N GLU A 125 -15.67 34.87 6.18
CA GLU A 125 -15.24 35.62 5.00
C GLU A 125 -13.97 35.01 4.40
N LEU A 126 -13.06 34.55 5.27
CA LEU A 126 -11.86 33.85 4.84
C LEU A 126 -12.21 32.48 4.24
N ALA A 127 -13.10 31.70 4.86
CA ALA A 127 -13.53 30.43 4.31
C ALA A 127 -14.20 30.58 2.92
N GLU A 128 -15.04 31.61 2.75
CA GLU A 128 -15.65 31.97 1.46
C GLU A 128 -14.61 32.39 0.42
N THR A 129 -13.58 33.12 0.85
CA THR A 129 -12.47 33.53 -0.03
C THR A 129 -11.65 32.32 -0.51
N LEU A 130 -11.42 31.34 0.38
CA LEU A 130 -10.58 30.18 0.08
C LEU A 130 -11.34 29.10 -0.71
N TYR A 131 -12.57 28.78 -0.32
CA TYR A 131 -13.33 27.62 -0.82
C TYR A 131 -14.65 28.00 -1.53
N GLY A 132 -14.91 29.30 -1.70
CA GLY A 132 -16.12 29.81 -2.36
C GLY A 132 -17.33 29.91 -1.43
N ILE A 133 -18.40 30.54 -1.93
CA ILE A 133 -19.60 30.86 -1.12
C ILE A 133 -20.31 29.63 -0.54
N ASN A 134 -20.16 28.47 -1.19
CA ASN A 134 -20.75 27.20 -0.77
C ASN A 134 -19.79 26.36 0.10
N TRP A 135 -18.73 26.96 0.66
CA TRP A 135 -17.72 26.22 1.45
C TRP A 135 -18.34 25.34 2.54
N LYS A 136 -19.46 25.76 3.15
CA LYS A 136 -20.18 25.02 4.19
C LYS A 136 -20.67 23.65 3.71
N ASP A 137 -21.03 23.53 2.44
CA ASP A 137 -21.48 22.27 1.82
C ASP A 137 -20.30 21.36 1.45
N THR A 138 -19.08 21.86 1.57
CA THR A 138 -17.84 21.15 1.21
C THR A 138 -17.01 20.73 2.43
N ILE A 139 -17.54 20.94 3.63
CA ILE A 139 -16.88 20.52 4.88
C ILE A 139 -17.20 19.06 5.15
N ASP A 140 -16.17 18.27 5.40
CA ASP A 140 -16.34 16.91 5.88
C ASP A 140 -15.99 16.78 7.36
N ASP A 141 -16.82 16.03 8.10
CA ASP A 141 -16.50 15.65 9.48
C ASP A 141 -15.48 14.51 9.50
N VAL A 142 -14.41 14.73 10.26
CA VAL A 142 -13.40 13.72 10.61
C VAL A 142 -13.78 13.15 11.97
N PRO A 143 -14.08 11.84 12.06
CA PRO A 143 -14.32 11.19 13.34
C PRO A 143 -13.14 11.37 14.31
N ASP A 144 -13.44 11.61 15.59
CA ASP A 144 -12.43 11.87 16.62
C ASP A 144 -11.31 10.81 16.67
N ALA A 145 -11.64 9.53 16.43
CA ALA A 145 -10.68 8.43 16.40
C ALA A 145 -9.57 8.60 15.33
N PHE A 146 -9.85 9.35 14.27
CA PHE A 146 -8.90 9.63 13.20
C PHE A 146 -8.22 11.00 13.34
N PHE A 147 -8.60 11.80 14.34
CA PHE A 147 -7.96 13.09 14.59
C PHE A 147 -6.49 12.93 14.99
N SER A 148 -6.11 11.82 15.63
CA SER A 148 -4.72 11.48 15.94
C SER A 148 -3.82 11.32 14.71
N ASN A 149 -4.39 11.19 13.51
CA ASN A 149 -3.62 11.20 12.26
C ASN A 149 -3.20 12.61 11.83
N TYR A 150 -3.75 13.65 12.45
CA TYR A 150 -3.52 15.05 12.10
C TYR A 150 -2.71 15.77 13.17
N GLN A 151 -2.07 16.86 12.76
CA GLN A 151 -1.42 17.81 13.66
C GLN A 151 -2.04 19.18 13.50
N VAL A 152 -2.37 19.86 14.59
CA VAL A 152 -2.89 21.24 14.50
C VAL A 152 -1.71 22.19 14.28
N GLY A 153 -1.75 22.92 13.17
CA GLY A 153 -0.76 23.93 12.80
C GLY A 153 -1.21 25.36 13.11
N THR A 154 -0.42 26.31 12.62
CA THR A 154 -0.75 27.75 12.72
C THR A 154 -2.04 28.07 11.98
N ALA A 155 -2.89 28.90 12.60
CA ALA A 155 -4.13 29.37 12.00
C ALA A 155 -3.87 30.16 10.70
N ILE A 156 -4.91 30.25 9.88
CA ILE A 156 -4.94 31.07 8.67
C ILE A 156 -5.78 32.29 9.01
N GLU A 157 -5.15 33.46 8.97
CA GLU A 157 -5.73 34.75 9.34
C GLU A 157 -6.06 35.61 8.12
N ASN A 158 -5.46 35.30 6.97
CA ASN A 158 -5.73 35.96 5.70
C ASN A 158 -5.40 35.03 4.51
N SER A 159 -5.89 35.41 3.33
CA SER A 159 -5.79 34.58 2.11
C SER A 159 -4.38 34.45 1.53
N GLN A 160 -3.39 35.21 2.02
CA GLN A 160 -1.99 35.05 1.56
C GLN A 160 -1.27 33.91 2.29
N GLN A 161 -1.76 33.50 3.46
CA GLN A 161 -1.12 32.46 4.27
C GLN A 161 -1.47 31.04 3.81
N TYR A 162 -2.50 30.88 2.98
CA TYR A 162 -2.96 29.62 2.48
C TYR A 162 -3.76 29.84 1.19
N VAL A 163 -3.31 29.22 0.10
CA VAL A 163 -4.00 29.23 -1.18
C VAL A 163 -4.27 27.77 -1.55
N PRO A 164 -5.53 27.29 -1.53
CA PRO A 164 -5.84 25.88 -1.72
C PRO A 164 -5.28 25.31 -3.03
N ALA A 165 -5.31 26.10 -4.11
CA ALA A 165 -4.78 25.69 -5.42
C ALA A 165 -3.26 25.48 -5.40
N ASP A 166 -2.51 26.33 -4.70
CA ASP A 166 -1.06 26.22 -4.58
C ASP A 166 -0.68 24.98 -3.77
N VAL A 167 -1.41 24.73 -2.68
CA VAL A 167 -1.22 23.56 -1.81
C VAL A 167 -1.53 22.26 -2.56
N GLN A 168 -2.63 22.24 -3.34
CA GLN A 168 -2.97 21.10 -4.20
C GLN A 168 -1.90 20.83 -5.27
N THR A 169 -1.36 21.90 -5.88
CA THR A 169 -0.31 21.79 -6.90
C THR A 169 1.01 21.30 -6.29
N ALA A 170 1.35 21.77 -5.09
CA ALA A 170 2.56 21.35 -4.38
C ALA A 170 2.45 19.94 -3.75
N THR A 171 1.22 19.42 -3.61
CA THR A 171 0.93 18.11 -3.00
C THR A 171 -0.04 17.32 -3.86
N ALA A 172 0.40 17.00 -5.08
CA ALA A 172 -0.40 16.28 -6.05
C ALA A 172 -0.60 14.80 -5.65
N THR A 173 0.41 14.21 -4.98
CA THR A 173 0.48 12.79 -4.66
C THR A 173 0.62 12.52 -3.16
N ILE A 174 0.26 11.29 -2.75
CA ILE A 174 0.47 10.82 -1.37
C ILE A 174 1.97 10.72 -1.05
N LEU A 175 2.83 10.51 -2.06
CA LEU A 175 4.29 10.54 -1.87
C LEU A 175 4.75 11.89 -1.32
N GLU A 176 4.28 12.97 -1.93
CA GLU A 176 4.60 14.34 -1.54
C GLU A 176 3.99 14.67 -0.17
N ASP A 177 2.72 14.32 0.05
CA ASP A 177 2.04 14.57 1.33
C ASP A 177 2.78 13.96 2.50
N LYS A 178 3.11 12.67 2.37
CA LYS A 178 3.81 11.91 3.41
C LYS A 178 5.30 12.20 3.49
N SER A 179 5.84 12.97 2.55
CA SER A 179 7.25 13.35 2.50
C SER A 179 8.18 12.13 2.59
N PHE A 180 7.90 11.11 1.78
CA PHE A 180 8.79 9.95 1.71
C PHE A 180 10.18 10.37 1.24
N ASP A 181 11.19 9.75 1.85
CA ASP A 181 12.58 9.87 1.41
C ASP A 181 12.77 8.99 0.17
N ASP A 182 12.96 9.61 -1.00
CA ASP A 182 13.14 8.93 -2.28
C ASP A 182 14.55 8.30 -2.43
N THR A 183 15.43 8.53 -1.46
CA THR A 183 16.75 7.89 -1.37
C THR A 183 16.73 6.56 -0.64
N ILE A 184 15.58 6.13 -0.12
CA ILE A 184 15.40 4.82 0.50
C ILE A 184 14.20 4.08 -0.08
N ALA A 185 14.32 2.76 -0.21
CA ALA A 185 13.20 1.91 -0.56
C ALA A 185 13.32 0.54 0.11
N THR A 186 12.19 -0.15 0.28
CA THR A 186 12.16 -1.46 0.96
C THR A 186 11.45 -2.51 0.12
N VAL A 187 12.05 -3.68 0.04
CA VAL A 187 11.44 -4.91 -0.50
C VAL A 187 11.21 -5.87 0.67
N SER A 188 9.99 -6.35 0.86
CA SER A 188 9.70 -7.43 1.80
C SER A 188 10.03 -8.78 1.16
N ILE A 189 10.73 -9.66 1.87
CA ILE A 189 10.87 -11.06 1.48
C ILE A 189 9.77 -11.85 2.18
N GLY A 190 8.84 -12.41 1.43
CA GLY A 190 7.81 -13.31 1.94
C GLY A 190 8.23 -14.78 1.86
N THR A 191 7.28 -15.67 2.15
CA THR A 191 7.44 -17.12 1.94
C THR A 191 7.84 -17.44 0.50
N LYS A 192 8.30 -18.68 0.26
CA LYS A 192 8.59 -19.19 -1.10
C LYS A 192 7.46 -18.97 -2.13
N ASP A 193 6.21 -18.90 -1.66
CA ASP A 193 5.03 -18.71 -2.52
C ASP A 193 4.74 -17.20 -2.75
N ASN A 194 5.08 -16.34 -1.79
CA ASN A 194 4.88 -14.89 -1.89
C ASN A 194 6.03 -14.16 -2.59
N GLY A 195 7.26 -14.69 -2.51
CA GLY A 195 8.44 -14.12 -3.16
C GLY A 195 8.89 -12.77 -2.58
N PHE A 196 9.58 -11.99 -3.43
CA PHE A 196 9.92 -10.60 -3.14
C PHE A 196 8.72 -9.69 -3.38
N VAL A 197 8.41 -8.80 -2.45
CA VAL A 197 7.26 -7.89 -2.51
C VAL A 197 7.75 -6.44 -2.35
N PRO A 198 7.76 -5.64 -3.43
CA PRO A 198 7.35 -5.98 -4.80
C PRO A 198 8.40 -6.82 -5.54
N LEU A 199 7.96 -7.56 -6.57
CA LEU A 199 8.86 -8.33 -7.45
C LEU A 199 9.69 -7.41 -8.35
N THR A 200 9.15 -6.25 -8.73
CA THR A 200 9.84 -5.23 -9.50
C THR A 200 9.64 -3.89 -8.83
N MET A 201 10.72 -3.13 -8.72
CA MET A 201 10.69 -1.78 -8.17
C MET A 201 11.49 -0.85 -9.06
N THR A 202 10.97 0.36 -9.27
CA THR A 202 11.72 1.44 -9.91
C THR A 202 12.15 2.43 -8.83
N VAL A 203 13.44 2.75 -8.81
CA VAL A 203 14.04 3.70 -7.86
C VAL A 203 14.94 4.68 -8.61
N LYS A 204 15.28 5.81 -7.97
CA LYS A 204 16.25 6.74 -8.53
C LYS A 204 17.68 6.27 -8.24
N LYS A 205 18.62 6.82 -8.98
CA LYS A 205 20.04 6.64 -8.74
C LYS A 205 20.39 7.13 -7.35
N ASN A 206 21.29 6.41 -6.69
CA ASN A 206 21.69 6.57 -5.30
C ASN A 206 20.64 6.14 -4.26
N THR A 207 19.52 5.54 -4.65
CA THR A 207 18.59 4.94 -3.69
C THR A 207 19.24 3.72 -3.02
N LYS A 208 19.12 3.67 -1.68
CA LYS A 208 19.43 2.50 -0.86
C LYS A 208 18.19 1.62 -0.75
N VAL A 209 18.25 0.44 -1.36
CA VAL A 209 17.19 -0.57 -1.25
C VAL A 209 17.52 -1.50 -0.10
N THR A 210 16.54 -1.74 0.78
CA THR A 210 16.62 -2.66 1.90
C THR A 210 15.67 -3.83 1.68
N TRP A 211 16.19 -5.06 1.70
CA TRP A 211 15.39 -6.27 1.72
C TRP A 211 15.21 -6.72 3.17
N VAL A 212 13.97 -6.87 3.62
CA VAL A 212 13.66 -7.31 4.99
C VAL A 212 13.04 -8.69 4.95
N ASN A 213 13.62 -9.65 5.64
CA ASN A 213 13.07 -10.99 5.73
C ASN A 213 11.82 -10.99 6.64
N ARG A 214 10.65 -11.18 6.03
CA ARG A 214 9.34 -11.28 6.72
C ARG A 214 8.83 -12.72 6.80
N ASP A 215 9.60 -13.69 6.34
CA ASP A 215 9.33 -15.10 6.54
C ASP A 215 9.95 -15.61 7.86
N ILE A 216 9.62 -16.85 8.21
CA ILE A 216 10.20 -17.59 9.34
C ILE A 216 11.39 -18.46 8.93
N THR A 217 11.76 -18.46 7.64
CA THR A 217 12.90 -19.21 7.11
C THR A 217 14.01 -18.26 6.65
N ASP A 218 15.25 -18.75 6.61
CA ASP A 218 16.38 -17.97 6.11
C ASP A 218 16.24 -17.75 4.59
N HIS A 219 16.54 -16.53 4.17
CA HIS A 219 16.51 -16.11 2.77
C HIS A 219 17.83 -15.51 2.34
N SER A 220 17.99 -15.31 1.04
CA SER A 220 19.17 -14.62 0.49
C SER A 220 18.80 -13.77 -0.73
N VAL A 221 19.59 -12.73 -0.98
CA VAL A 221 19.42 -11.80 -2.10
C VAL A 221 20.76 -11.72 -2.83
N VAL A 222 20.83 -12.38 -3.98
CA VAL A 222 22.04 -12.46 -4.79
C VAL A 222 21.79 -11.90 -6.18
N SER A 223 22.70 -11.03 -6.62
CA SER A 223 22.78 -10.46 -7.96
C SER A 223 24.19 -10.64 -8.51
N ALA A 224 24.46 -10.17 -9.73
CA ALA A 224 25.81 -10.13 -10.29
C ALA A 224 26.79 -9.26 -9.47
N ASN A 225 26.26 -8.23 -8.79
CA ASN A 225 27.07 -7.19 -8.14
C ASN A 225 27.03 -7.24 -6.59
N PHE A 226 26.18 -8.07 -6.01
CA PHE A 226 26.02 -8.15 -4.57
C PHE A 226 25.48 -9.51 -4.13
N ASP A 227 25.81 -9.87 -2.90
CA ASP A 227 25.37 -11.09 -2.23
C ASP A 227 25.14 -10.74 -0.75
N SER A 228 23.93 -10.98 -0.26
CA SER A 228 23.57 -10.71 1.13
C SER A 228 24.12 -11.72 2.12
N GLY A 229 24.56 -12.90 1.66
CA GLY A 229 24.62 -14.09 2.49
C GLY A 229 23.21 -14.50 2.96
N LEU A 230 23.14 -15.20 4.10
CA LEU A 230 21.87 -15.56 4.72
C LEU A 230 21.30 -14.36 5.50
N ILE A 231 20.02 -14.10 5.28
CA ILE A 231 19.21 -13.13 5.99
C ILE A 231 18.23 -13.94 6.86
N ALA A 232 18.49 -13.97 8.17
CA ALA A 232 17.62 -14.64 9.13
C ALA A 232 16.24 -13.94 9.25
N PRO A 233 15.22 -14.59 9.84
CA PRO A 233 13.92 -13.98 10.06
C PRO A 233 13.99 -12.63 10.78
N ASN A 234 13.31 -11.62 10.24
CA ASN A 234 13.30 -10.21 10.69
C ASN A 234 14.61 -9.43 10.54
N GLU A 235 15.68 -10.05 10.03
CA GLU A 235 16.90 -9.33 9.65
C GLU A 235 16.74 -8.70 8.26
N ASP A 236 17.68 -7.81 7.93
CA ASP A 236 17.68 -7.09 6.66
C ASP A 236 19.06 -7.03 5.99
N TYR A 237 19.02 -6.79 4.69
CA TYR A 237 20.18 -6.51 3.87
C TYR A 237 19.94 -5.23 3.05
N SER A 238 20.96 -4.39 2.90
CA SER A 238 20.84 -3.15 2.14
C SER A 238 21.92 -3.03 1.06
N TYR A 239 21.52 -2.53 -0.10
CA TYR A 239 22.42 -2.20 -1.21
C TYR A 239 22.08 -0.83 -1.80
N THR A 240 23.11 -0.02 -2.09
CA THR A 240 22.93 1.30 -2.72
C THR A 240 23.22 1.21 -4.20
N PHE A 241 22.21 1.47 -5.02
CA PHE A 241 22.32 1.46 -6.48
C PHE A 241 22.87 2.78 -6.97
N ARG A 242 24.13 2.79 -7.42
CA ARG A 242 24.82 4.01 -7.90
C ARG A 242 24.80 4.19 -9.41
N ASP A 243 24.44 3.15 -10.14
CA ASP A 243 24.40 3.14 -11.60
C ASP A 243 22.96 2.92 -12.07
N THR A 244 22.56 3.65 -13.12
CA THR A 244 21.28 3.43 -13.78
C THR A 244 21.28 2.10 -14.52
N GLY A 245 20.13 1.42 -14.58
CA GLY A 245 20.00 0.14 -15.28
C GLY A 245 18.97 -0.78 -14.64
N SER A 246 18.90 -2.01 -15.15
CA SER A 246 18.05 -3.07 -14.62
C SER A 246 18.92 -4.11 -13.91
N PHE A 247 18.66 -4.32 -12.62
CA PHE A 247 19.42 -5.21 -11.76
C PHE A 247 18.54 -6.36 -11.29
N SER A 248 18.67 -7.50 -11.97
CA SER A 248 18.01 -8.74 -11.56
C SER A 248 18.73 -9.36 -10.37
N TYR A 249 17.96 -9.96 -9.47
CA TYR A 249 18.46 -10.69 -8.31
C TYR A 249 17.54 -11.89 -8.00
N SER A 250 18.03 -12.82 -7.20
CA SER A 250 17.30 -14.04 -6.83
C SER A 250 17.68 -14.52 -5.43
N ASP A 251 16.83 -15.37 -4.86
CA ASP A 251 17.20 -16.21 -3.73
C ASP A 251 17.75 -17.57 -4.21
N PRO A 252 19.04 -17.89 -4.02
CA PRO A 252 19.61 -19.18 -4.42
C PRO A 252 19.04 -20.38 -3.64
N ILE A 253 18.45 -20.18 -2.45
CA ILE A 253 17.80 -21.23 -1.66
C ILE A 253 16.45 -21.60 -2.28
N PHE A 254 15.75 -20.59 -2.82
CA PHE A 254 14.45 -20.73 -3.47
C PHE A 254 14.50 -20.15 -4.89
N PRO A 255 15.01 -20.89 -5.89
CA PRO A 255 15.36 -20.34 -7.21
C PRO A 255 14.21 -19.73 -8.01
N SER A 256 12.95 -19.99 -7.64
CA SER A 256 11.78 -19.34 -8.23
C SER A 256 11.55 -17.90 -7.71
N MET A 257 12.18 -17.53 -6.59
CA MET A 257 12.12 -16.18 -6.05
C MET A 257 13.14 -15.31 -6.78
N THR A 258 12.63 -14.51 -7.72
CA THR A 258 13.41 -13.55 -8.50
C THR A 258 12.81 -12.16 -8.37
N GLY A 259 13.65 -11.13 -8.40
CA GLY A 259 13.21 -9.74 -8.45
C GLY A 259 14.08 -8.88 -9.35
N VAL A 260 13.60 -7.67 -9.62
CA VAL A 260 14.30 -6.68 -10.46
C VAL A 260 14.22 -5.30 -9.81
N ILE A 261 15.36 -4.63 -9.67
CA ILE A 261 15.41 -3.19 -9.37
C ILE A 261 15.77 -2.45 -10.65
N ASN A 262 14.86 -1.58 -11.10
CA ASN A 262 15.11 -0.63 -12.18
C ASN A 262 15.58 0.70 -11.57
N VAL A 263 16.76 1.16 -11.97
CA VAL A 263 17.37 2.38 -11.48
C VAL A 263 17.35 3.42 -12.59
N VAL A 264 16.59 4.48 -12.38
CA VAL A 264 16.50 5.65 -13.26
C VAL A 264 17.30 6.82 -12.67
N GLU A 265 17.48 7.89 -13.43
CA GLU A 265 18.13 9.12 -12.90
C GLU A 265 17.37 9.75 -11.74
#